data_AF-A0A0B7MKQ1-F1
#
_entry.id   AF-A0A0B7MKQ1-F1
#
_cell.length_a   1.000
_cell.length_b   1.000
_cell.length_c   1.000
_cell.angle_alpha   90.00
_cell.angle_beta   90.00
_cell.angle_gamma   90.00
#
_symmetry.space_group_name_H-M   'P 1'
#
loop_
_entity.id
_entity.type
_entity.pdbx_description
1 polymer ?
#
loop_
_entity_poly.entity_id
_entity_poly.type
_entity_poly.pdbx_seq_one_letter_code
_entity_poly.pdbx_strand_id
1 'polypeptide(L)'
;MVYEPADEETTQTAGCIFAVADGIGGRAAGEVASLIAVRELQKNYYQIVQNTSPVEALRLAVLKAHNNIIEEVACDSNLSGMGSTLTVAAVVGERIS
;
A
#
# COMPACT_ATOMS: atom_id res chain seq x y z
N MET A 1 -9.02 -1.39 -3.48
CA MET A 1 -8.62 -2.68 -2.88
C MET A 1 -9.18 -2.76 -1.48
N VAL A 2 -9.71 -3.91 -1.10
CA VAL A 2 -10.05 -4.25 0.28
C VAL A 2 -9.27 -5.51 0.61
N TYR A 3 -8.64 -5.57 1.76
CA TYR A 3 -8.01 -6.78 2.25
C TYR A 3 -8.46 -7.07 3.67
N GLU A 4 -8.98 -8.28 3.83
CA GLU A 4 -9.43 -8.85 5.08
C GLU A 4 -8.51 -10.04 5.42
N PRO A 5 -7.86 -10.04 6.60
CA PRO A 5 -7.05 -11.18 7.03
C PRO A 5 -7.89 -12.46 7.14
N ALA A 6 -7.30 -13.60 6.84
CA ALA A 6 -7.99 -14.89 6.91
C ALA A 6 -8.15 -15.41 8.34
N ASP A 7 -7.27 -14.99 9.25
CA ASP A 7 -7.24 -15.41 10.64
C ASP A 7 -7.75 -14.32 11.59
N GLU A 8 -8.39 -14.77 12.67
CA GLU A 8 -9.04 -13.91 13.64
C GLU A 8 -8.02 -13.10 14.47
N GLU A 9 -6.83 -13.66 14.72
CA GLU A 9 -5.75 -13.00 15.46
C GLU A 9 -5.24 -11.76 14.71
N THR A 10 -4.94 -11.89 13.43
CA THR A 10 -4.53 -10.78 12.57
C THR A 10 -5.66 -9.77 12.41
N THR A 11 -6.91 -10.23 12.31
CA THR A 11 -8.06 -9.33 12.25
C THR A 11 -8.21 -8.48 13.52
N GLN A 12 -7.95 -9.07 14.70
CA GLN A 12 -8.02 -8.34 15.97
C GLN A 12 -6.85 -7.38 16.19
N THR A 13 -5.66 -7.74 15.73
CA THR A 13 -4.43 -6.96 16.00
C THR A 13 -4.08 -5.95 14.91
N ALA A 14 -4.28 -6.33 13.64
CA ALA A 14 -3.91 -5.55 12.46
C ALA A 14 -5.11 -5.07 11.65
N GLY A 15 -6.28 -5.71 11.79
CA GLY A 15 -7.51 -5.29 11.14
C GLY A 15 -7.54 -5.41 9.62
N CYS A 16 -8.59 -4.86 9.03
CA CYS A 16 -8.78 -4.82 7.58
C CYS A 16 -8.20 -3.53 7.01
N ILE A 17 -7.60 -3.60 5.82
CA ILE A 17 -7.14 -2.41 5.11
C ILE A 17 -8.00 -2.12 3.89
N PHE A 18 -8.31 -0.84 3.70
CA PHE A 18 -9.04 -0.29 2.58
C PHE A 18 -8.12 0.69 1.87
N ALA A 19 -7.86 0.48 0.59
CA ALA A 19 -6.94 1.31 -0.16
C ALA A 19 -7.49 1.68 -1.54
N VAL A 20 -7.30 2.93 -1.93
CA VAL A 20 -7.57 3.44 -3.27
C VAL A 20 -6.31 4.12 -3.78
N ALA A 21 -5.96 3.83 -5.03
CA ALA A 21 -4.82 4.39 -5.71
C ALA A 21 -5.25 4.85 -7.10
N ASP A 22 -4.86 6.06 -7.48
CA ASP A 22 -5.08 6.62 -8.81
C ASP A 22 -3.72 6.96 -9.45
N GLY A 23 -3.47 6.36 -10.60
CA GLY A 23 -2.18 6.37 -11.28
C GLY A 23 -2.01 7.53 -12.25
N ILE A 24 -0.81 8.12 -12.27
CA ILE A 24 -0.38 9.18 -13.19
C ILE A 24 0.81 8.70 -14.03
N GLY A 25 0.98 9.24 -15.24
CA GLY A 25 2.10 8.88 -16.15
C GLY A 25 1.69 8.33 -17.53
N GLY A 26 0.45 8.54 -17.97
CA GLY A 26 -0.11 7.91 -19.17
C GLY A 26 -0.73 6.53 -18.85
N ARG A 27 -1.49 5.97 -19.81
CA ARG A 27 -2.43 4.88 -19.52
C ARG A 27 -1.75 3.62 -18.96
N ALA A 28 -0.61 3.21 -19.53
CA ALA A 28 0.12 2.02 -19.09
C ALA A 28 0.92 2.27 -17.80
N ALA A 29 1.65 3.37 -17.71
CA ALA A 29 2.49 3.64 -16.54
C ALA A 29 1.64 3.94 -15.29
N GLY A 30 0.54 4.68 -15.40
CA GLY A 30 -0.36 4.92 -14.26
C GLY A 30 -0.99 3.63 -13.71
N GLU A 31 -1.38 2.69 -14.58
CA GLU A 31 -1.88 1.38 -14.16
C GLU A 31 -0.81 0.60 -13.39
N VAL A 32 0.43 0.57 -13.88
CA VAL A 32 1.56 -0.06 -13.19
C VAL A 32 1.81 0.59 -11.83
N ALA A 33 1.82 1.92 -11.75
CA ALA A 33 2.08 2.66 -10.51
C ALA A 33 1.05 2.34 -9.42
N SER A 34 -0.23 2.45 -9.77
CA SER A 34 -1.33 2.24 -8.83
C SER A 34 -1.41 0.79 -8.36
N LEU A 35 -1.07 -0.16 -9.24
CA LEU A 35 -0.97 -1.57 -8.91
C LEU A 35 0.19 -1.87 -7.95
N ILE A 36 1.37 -1.31 -8.20
CA ILE A 36 2.53 -1.41 -7.29
C ILE A 36 2.16 -0.81 -5.93
N ALA A 37 1.53 0.36 -5.92
CA ALA A 37 1.16 1.07 -4.70
C ALA A 37 0.31 0.19 -3.75
N VAL A 38 -0.78 -0.40 -4.26
CA VAL A 38 -1.68 -1.21 -3.44
C VAL A 38 -1.07 -2.57 -3.05
N ARG A 39 -0.27 -3.19 -3.93
CA ARG A 39 0.38 -4.48 -3.65
C ARG A 39 1.45 -4.36 -2.58
N GLU A 40 2.33 -3.38 -2.71
CA GLU A 40 3.39 -3.16 -1.72
C GLU A 40 2.83 -2.69 -0.38
N LEU A 41 1.77 -1.87 -0.39
CA LEU A 41 1.05 -1.51 0.83
C LEU A 41 0.57 -2.78 1.58
N GLN A 42 -0.19 -3.64 0.91
CA GLN A 42 -0.74 -4.87 1.50
C GLN A 42 0.36 -5.80 2.02
N LYS A 43 1.37 -6.06 1.18
CA LYS A 43 2.49 -6.96 1.49
C LYS A 43 3.26 -6.52 2.73
N ASN A 44 3.49 -5.21 2.86
CA ASN A 44 4.34 -4.68 3.94
C ASN A 44 3.54 -4.38 5.21
N TYR A 45 2.28 -3.94 5.12
CA TYR A 45 1.48 -3.55 6.29
C TYR A 45 1.41 -4.69 7.33
N TYR A 46 0.96 -5.88 6.91
CA TYR A 46 0.78 -7.02 7.82
C TYR A 46 2.07 -7.60 8.40
N GLN A 47 3.21 -7.32 7.77
CA GLN A 47 4.53 -7.68 8.31
C GLN A 47 5.01 -6.65 9.33
N ILE A 48 4.79 -5.37 9.06
CA ILE A 48 5.31 -4.27 9.88
C ILE A 48 4.49 -4.12 11.15
N VAL A 49 3.16 -4.21 11.06
CA VAL A 49 2.22 -4.03 12.19
C VAL A 49 2.44 -5.01 13.34
N GLN A 50 3.11 -6.14 13.09
CA GLN A 50 3.51 -7.09 14.16
C GLN A 50 4.47 -6.48 15.18
N ASN A 51 5.18 -5.40 14.81
CA ASN A 51 6.23 -4.79 15.62
C ASN A 51 5.98 -3.30 15.91
N THR A 52 4.84 -2.74 15.48
CA THR A 52 4.54 -1.30 15.63
C THR A 52 3.03 -1.03 15.62
N SER A 53 2.62 0.23 15.78
CA SER A 53 1.21 0.60 15.71
C SER A 53 0.67 0.56 14.27
N PRO A 54 -0.64 0.35 14.06
CA PRO A 54 -1.26 0.39 12.73
C PRO A 54 -0.93 1.67 11.93
N VAL A 55 -0.96 2.84 12.58
CA VAL A 55 -0.62 4.13 11.95
C VAL A 55 0.82 4.13 11.42
N GLU A 56 1.78 3.71 12.23
CA GLU A 56 3.19 3.68 11.81
C GLU A 56 3.43 2.59 10.76
N ALA A 57 2.72 1.46 10.85
CA ALA A 57 2.77 0.41 9.84
C ALA A 57 2.25 0.90 8.48
N LEU A 58 1.13 1.63 8.45
CA LEU A 58 0.63 2.27 7.23
C LEU A 58 1.66 3.25 6.66
N ARG A 59 2.22 4.12 7.50
CA ARG A 59 3.23 5.10 7.08
C ARG A 59 4.44 4.43 6.42
N LEU A 60 4.99 3.40 7.06
CA LEU A 60 6.15 2.67 6.56
C LEU A 60 5.82 1.85 5.30
N ALA A 61 4.64 1.25 5.23
CA ALA A 61 4.20 0.51 4.05
C ALA A 61 3.99 1.42 2.83
N VAL A 62 3.42 2.62 3.02
CA VAL A 62 3.29 3.65 1.97
C VAL A 62 4.67 4.10 1.49
N LEU A 63 5.63 4.32 2.39
CA LEU A 63 7.01 4.69 2.00
C LEU A 63 7.70 3.58 1.19
N LYS A 64 7.52 2.31 1.57
CA LYS A 64 8.05 1.19 0.79
C LYS A 64 7.42 1.11 -0.59
N ALA A 65 6.11 1.31 -0.69
CA ALA A 65 5.42 1.36 -1.97
C ALA A 65 5.94 2.48 -2.87
N HIS A 66 6.17 3.68 -2.31
CA HIS A 66 6.79 4.81 -3.02
C HIS A 66 8.20 4.48 -3.53
N ASN A 67 9.05 3.91 -2.69
CA ASN A 67 10.41 3.54 -3.09
C ASN A 67 10.41 2.50 -4.22
N ASN A 68 9.52 1.50 -4.15
CA ASN A 68 9.42 0.49 -5.19
C ASN A 68 8.96 1.09 -6.54
N ILE A 69 8.06 2.07 -6.52
CA ILE A 69 7.69 2.82 -7.75
C ILE A 69 8.90 3.54 -8.34
N ILE A 70 9.73 4.19 -7.51
CA ILE A 70 10.95 4.86 -7.97
C ILE A 70 11.95 3.87 -8.55
N GLU A 71 12.14 2.72 -7.89
CA GLU A 71 13.04 1.66 -8.37
C GLU A 71 12.58 1.09 -9.72
N GLU A 72 11.28 0.88 -9.90
CA GLU A 72 10.71 0.41 -11.17
C GLU A 72 10.96 1.40 -12.31
N VAL A 73 10.77 2.70 -12.06
CA VAL A 73 11.07 3.78 -13.03
C VAL A 73 12.56 3.83 -13.38
N ALA A 74 13.44 3.52 -12.43
CA ALA A 74 14.88 3.46 -12.67
C ALA A 74 15.29 2.26 -13.54
N CYS A 75 14.54 1.15 -13.47
CA CYS A 75 14.77 -0.07 -14.25
C CYS A 75 14.19 0.01 -15.68
N ASP A 76 13.05 0.69 -15.87
CA ASP A 76 12.41 0.85 -17.18
C ASP A 76 12.10 2.32 -17.48
N SER A 77 12.88 2.90 -18.40
CA SER A 77 12.70 4.29 -18.84
C SER A 77 11.36 4.56 -19.53
N ASN A 78 10.65 3.52 -20.00
CA ASN A 78 9.30 3.67 -20.55
C ASN A 78 8.27 4.02 -19.46
N LEU A 79 8.61 3.82 -18.18
CA LEU A 79 7.80 4.21 -17.02
C LEU A 79 8.15 5.62 -16.51
N SER A 80 8.95 6.39 -17.25
CA SER A 80 9.29 7.75 -16.86
C SER A 80 8.03 8.62 -16.65
N GLY A 81 7.99 9.33 -15.52
CA GLY A 81 6.84 10.14 -15.12
C GLY A 81 5.68 9.36 -14.48
N MET A 82 5.87 8.06 -14.24
CA MET A 82 4.95 7.23 -13.47
C MET A 82 4.82 7.70 -12.03
N GLY A 83 3.60 7.66 -11.49
CA GLY A 83 3.33 7.89 -10.08
C GLY A 83 1.93 7.43 -9.71
N SER A 84 1.61 7.41 -8.42
CA SER A 84 0.26 7.11 -7.95
C SER A 84 -0.08 7.93 -6.72
N THR A 85 -1.33 8.34 -6.61
CA THR A 85 -1.91 8.65 -5.30
C THR A 85 -2.10 7.34 -4.52
N LEU A 86 -2.16 7.43 -3.19
CA LEU A 86 -2.55 6.31 -2.34
C LEU A 86 -3.27 6.85 -1.11
N THR A 87 -4.54 6.49 -0.98
CA THR A 87 -5.33 6.71 0.24
C THR A 87 -5.61 5.36 0.85
N VAL A 88 -5.28 5.20 2.13
CA VAL A 88 -5.45 3.96 2.87
C VAL A 88 -6.05 4.23 4.24
N ALA A 89 -6.90 3.31 4.70
CA ALA A 89 -7.37 3.24 6.06
C ALA A 89 -7.23 1.80 6.59
N ALA A 90 -6.81 1.66 7.84
CA ALA A 90 -6.87 0.41 8.59
C ALA A 90 -8.00 0.46 9.62
N VAL A 91 -8.86 -0.55 9.62
CA VAL A 91 -9.98 -0.68 10.57
C VAL A 91 -9.67 -1.82 11.52
N VAL A 92 -9.38 -1.49 12.78
CA VAL A 92 -9.02 -2.43 13.85
C VAL A 92 -10.08 -2.32 14.95
N GLY A 93 -11.00 -3.28 15.01
CA GLY A 93 -12.18 -3.18 15.87
C GLY A 93 -12.99 -1.93 15.55
N GLU A 94 -13.16 -1.03 16.54
CA GLU A 94 -13.87 0.25 16.37
C GLU A 94 -12.96 1.44 16.03
N ARG A 95 -11.65 1.20 15.81
CA ARG A 95 -10.68 2.25 15.49
C ARG A 95 -10.35 2.28 14.01
N ILE A 96 -10.22 3.49 13.47
CA ILE A 96 -9.75 3.74 12.11
C ILE A 96 -8.43 4.50 12.19
N SER A 97 -7.46 4.10 11.37
CA SER A 97 -6.12 4.69 11.27
C SER A 97 -5.72 4.90 9.82
#